data_AF-A0A2N2AME2-F1
#
_entry.id   AF-A0A2N2AME2-F1
#
_cell.length_a   1.000
_cell.length_b   1.000
_cell.length_c   1.000
_cell.angle_alpha   90.00
_cell.angle_beta   90.00
_cell.angle_gamma   90.00
#
_symmetry.space_group_name_H-M   'P 1'
#
loop_
_entity.id
_entity.type
_entity.pdbx_description
1 polymer ?
#
loop_
_entity_poly.entity_id
_entity_poly.type
_entity_poly.pdbx_seq_one_letter_code
_entity_poly.pdbx_strand_id
1 'polypeptide(L)'
;MPVLDNVLTKIPPKLFHGTCEEIVGSLHPSGYDSVFWTAGTPAVAQTYIPVSGGSTLASISKGRRVIEPTSVTIAVASALGIVPDAEYDDRGRLLSWCWRTRDGASAELGTDQVLQYLEGLGYTLEDHNIAMRGWLKVRIAEGKDVILPADYKEPGRVFVLEPPSDLRLYDHLTGLEGDLTDLAYHKIDLFRQLESQGYDGIAIHDFCQSSTCGNVGHVSYGLFAQGLARARVLGDFQATHYEWSPQYDGELFTREYVEWEQEWGQERLRVPCALPGYKAYRVEGGASAYAYRLISPAGAEYALLRIHPDRPHLRVVHDRSGRSSAIKGTMVLSDADGALQLFDRVQGGLILLEECLAWNQAEEARPRYIARDGRPRNRRGEPIP
;
A
#
# COMPACT_ATOMS: atom_id res chain seq x y z
N MET A 1 12.67 16.91 -33.10
CA MET A 1 13.29 16.01 -32.11
C MET A 1 12.71 14.61 -32.33
N PRO A 2 13.50 13.54 -32.16
CA PRO A 2 13.00 12.18 -32.33
C PRO A 2 11.87 11.89 -31.31
N VAL A 3 10.83 11.18 -31.76
CA VAL A 3 9.77 10.66 -30.89
C VAL A 3 10.40 9.58 -30.02
N LEU A 4 10.21 9.68 -28.71
CA LEU A 4 10.72 8.70 -27.75
C LEU A 4 9.75 7.50 -27.70
N ASP A 5 9.81 6.57 -28.64
CA ASP A 5 8.89 5.41 -28.69
C ASP A 5 9.20 4.32 -27.64
N ASN A 6 9.36 4.71 -26.37
CA ASN A 6 9.51 3.78 -25.26
C ASN A 6 8.28 3.84 -24.34
N VAL A 7 7.23 3.09 -24.70
CA VAL A 7 6.01 2.99 -23.90
C VAL A 7 6.05 1.71 -23.07
N LEU A 8 5.80 1.84 -21.76
CA LEU A 8 5.77 0.70 -20.86
C LEU A 8 4.62 -0.24 -21.25
N THR A 9 4.93 -1.51 -21.44
CA THR A 9 3.98 -2.51 -21.95
C THR A 9 3.14 -3.17 -20.86
N LYS A 10 3.53 -3.05 -19.59
CA LYS A 10 2.82 -3.64 -18.46
C LYS A 10 2.79 -2.70 -17.27
N ILE A 11 1.58 -2.26 -16.92
CA ILE A 11 1.31 -1.40 -15.76
C ILE A 11 0.61 -2.26 -14.71
N PRO A 12 0.96 -2.13 -13.41
CA PRO A 12 0.22 -2.79 -12.35
C PRO A 12 -1.28 -2.44 -12.41
N PRO A 13 -2.19 -3.38 -12.10
CA PRO A 13 -3.63 -3.12 -12.10
C PRO A 13 -4.04 -2.13 -11.00
N LYS A 14 -3.20 -1.96 -9.97
CA LYS A 14 -3.36 -0.95 -8.92
C LYS A 14 -2.03 -0.26 -8.69
N LEU A 15 -2.12 1.04 -8.41
CA LEU A 15 -1.00 1.89 -8.01
C LEU A 15 -1.28 2.41 -6.60
N PHE A 16 -0.22 2.62 -5.81
CA PHE A 16 -0.32 2.95 -4.40
C PHE A 16 0.49 4.20 -4.07
N HIS A 17 -0.09 5.17 -3.38
CA HIS A 17 0.61 6.36 -2.92
C HIS A 17 0.55 6.46 -1.40
N GLY A 18 1.68 6.31 -0.72
CA GLY A 18 1.79 6.47 0.72
C GLY A 18 2.26 7.88 1.09
N THR A 19 1.59 8.49 2.05
CA THR A 19 1.95 9.82 2.55
C THR A 19 1.50 10.01 4.00
N CYS A 20 2.20 10.87 4.75
CA CYS A 20 1.71 11.40 6.03
C CYS A 20 1.09 12.81 5.89
N GLU A 21 1.08 13.37 4.68
CA GLU A 21 0.52 14.69 4.42
C GLU A 21 -1.00 14.63 4.32
N GLU A 22 -1.66 15.68 4.81
CA GLU A 22 -3.10 15.86 4.62
C GLU A 22 -3.36 16.37 3.20
N ILE A 23 -3.88 15.48 2.33
CA ILE A 23 -4.34 15.89 1.00
C ILE A 23 -5.79 16.34 1.10
N VAL A 24 -6.01 17.65 0.98
CA VAL A 24 -7.35 18.25 0.92
C VAL A 24 -7.81 18.37 -0.53
N GLY A 25 -8.97 17.77 -0.82
CA GLY A 25 -9.56 17.81 -2.16
C GLY A 25 -9.09 16.68 -3.06
N SER A 26 -8.96 16.96 -4.36
CA SER A 26 -8.53 15.96 -5.35
C SER A 26 -7.03 15.71 -5.28
N LEU A 27 -6.63 14.46 -5.55
CA LEU A 27 -5.22 14.14 -5.80
C LEU A 27 -4.69 14.99 -6.95
N HIS A 28 -3.50 15.52 -6.77
CA HIS A 28 -2.82 16.36 -7.75
C HIS A 28 -1.32 16.07 -7.69
N PRO A 29 -0.58 16.18 -8.81
CA PRO A 29 0.87 16.19 -8.75
C PRO A 29 1.33 17.37 -7.89
N SER A 30 2.34 17.15 -7.05
CA SER A 30 2.88 18.14 -6.13
C SER A 30 4.40 18.10 -6.17
N GLY A 31 5.06 18.92 -5.34
CA GLY A 31 6.52 18.99 -5.29
C GLY A 31 7.15 19.80 -6.44
N TYR A 32 8.48 19.74 -6.53
CA TYR A 32 9.25 20.52 -7.50
C TYR A 32 9.26 19.90 -8.91
N ASP A 33 8.95 18.61 -9.01
CA ASP A 33 8.93 17.83 -10.25
C ASP A 33 7.55 17.80 -10.91
N SER A 34 6.48 18.18 -10.18
CA SER A 34 5.09 18.16 -10.65
C SER A 34 4.62 16.76 -11.06
N VAL A 35 5.05 15.73 -10.32
CA VAL A 35 4.70 14.32 -10.58
C VAL A 35 3.99 13.73 -9.36
N PHE A 36 2.91 12.97 -9.58
CA PHE A 36 2.28 12.18 -8.52
C PHE A 36 2.88 10.78 -8.49
N TRP A 37 3.82 10.55 -7.57
CA TRP A 37 4.55 9.29 -7.47
C TRP A 37 3.72 8.19 -6.79
N THR A 38 3.75 6.99 -7.39
CA THR A 38 3.06 5.81 -6.88
C THR A 38 3.97 4.58 -6.98
N ALA A 39 3.66 3.55 -6.21
CA ALA A 39 4.32 2.26 -6.25
C ALA A 39 3.40 1.18 -6.79
N GLY A 40 4.00 0.10 -7.32
CA GLY A 40 3.23 -1.07 -7.77
C GLY A 40 2.67 -1.93 -6.63
N THR A 41 3.07 -1.68 -5.37
CA THR A 41 2.65 -2.48 -4.21
C THR A 41 2.42 -1.62 -2.97
N PRO A 42 1.50 -2.02 -2.07
CA PRO A 42 1.23 -1.27 -0.85
C PRO A 42 2.41 -1.28 0.12
N ALA A 43 3.20 -2.36 0.19
CA ALA A 43 4.40 -2.42 1.03
C ALA A 43 5.42 -1.34 0.65
N VAL A 44 5.70 -1.17 -0.66
CA VAL A 44 6.57 -0.10 -1.14
C VAL A 44 5.95 1.27 -0.88
N ALA A 45 4.66 1.47 -1.15
CA ALA A 45 4.03 2.76 -0.87
C ALA A 45 4.11 3.16 0.61
N GLN A 46 3.96 2.20 1.53
CA GLN A 46 4.08 2.47 2.97
C GLN A 46 5.47 2.90 3.42
N THR A 47 6.55 2.57 2.68
CA THR A 47 7.91 2.98 3.08
C THR A 47 8.14 4.48 2.88
N TYR A 48 7.34 5.13 2.02
CA TYR A 48 7.32 6.58 1.84
C TYR A 48 6.55 7.32 2.92
N ILE A 49 5.80 6.61 3.79
CA ILE A 49 5.33 7.20 5.04
C ILE A 49 6.56 7.28 5.95
N PRO A 50 6.94 8.48 6.45
CA PRO A 50 8.12 8.61 7.28
C PRO A 50 7.95 7.85 8.59
N VAL A 51 9.06 7.36 9.15
CA VAL A 51 9.04 6.70 10.48
C VAL A 51 8.58 7.68 11.56
N SER A 52 8.96 8.94 11.44
CA SER A 52 8.56 10.07 12.29
C SER A 52 8.69 11.39 11.51
N GLY A 53 8.02 12.44 11.95
CA GLY A 53 8.14 13.79 11.37
C GLY A 53 9.56 14.38 11.36
N GLY A 54 10.50 13.79 12.11
CA GLY A 54 11.93 14.10 12.06
C GLY A 54 12.77 13.18 12.94
N SER A 55 14.09 13.34 12.87
CA SER A 55 15.04 12.68 13.74
C SER A 55 16.10 13.67 14.22
N THR A 56 16.66 13.42 15.41
CA THR A 56 17.76 14.21 15.95
C THR A 56 18.78 13.31 16.60
N LEU A 57 20.07 13.64 16.45
CA LEU A 57 21.13 12.89 17.11
C LEU A 57 21.29 13.41 18.55
N ALA A 58 20.95 12.58 19.52
CA ALA A 58 21.30 12.84 20.90
C ALA A 58 22.78 12.58 21.15
N SER A 59 23.41 13.49 21.89
CA SER A 59 24.77 13.32 22.43
C SER A 59 24.80 13.86 23.85
N ILE A 60 24.60 12.98 24.83
CA ILE A 60 24.43 13.33 26.24
C ILE A 60 25.75 13.11 26.98
N SER A 61 26.38 14.18 27.45
CA SER A 61 27.62 14.13 28.23
C SER A 61 27.48 13.22 29.46
N LYS A 62 28.48 12.38 29.73
CA LYS A 62 28.46 11.44 30.86
C LYS A 62 28.76 12.11 32.20
N GLY A 63 28.12 11.62 33.27
CA GLY A 63 28.44 11.96 34.66
C GLY A 63 28.28 13.45 35.04
N ARG A 64 27.51 14.22 34.26
CA ARG A 64 27.25 15.64 34.55
C ARG A 64 26.09 15.75 35.52
N ARG A 65 26.34 16.40 36.66
CA ARG A 65 25.26 16.75 37.61
C ARG A 65 24.32 17.81 37.04
N VAL A 66 24.84 18.73 36.24
CA VAL A 66 24.06 19.74 35.51
C VAL A 66 24.49 19.69 34.06
N ILE A 67 23.57 19.33 33.17
CA ILE A 67 23.81 19.23 31.74
C ILE A 67 23.57 20.56 31.03
N GLU A 68 24.29 20.80 29.93
CA GLU A 68 24.11 21.97 29.07
C GLU A 68 22.79 21.92 28.28
N PRO A 69 22.15 23.08 28.03
CA PRO A 69 21.00 23.17 27.15
C PRO A 69 21.40 22.93 25.69
N THR A 70 20.90 21.84 25.14
CA THR A 70 20.91 21.44 23.73
C THR A 70 19.47 21.23 23.29
N SER A 71 19.19 21.08 21.99
CA SER A 71 17.81 20.81 21.54
C SER A 71 17.17 19.61 22.26
N VAL A 72 17.94 18.52 22.42
CA VAL A 72 17.50 17.31 23.13
C VAL A 72 17.29 17.56 24.62
N THR A 73 18.26 18.17 25.32
CA THR A 73 18.11 18.38 26.78
C THR A 73 17.04 19.42 27.11
N ILE A 74 16.80 20.41 26.24
CA ILE A 74 15.68 21.34 26.34
C ILE A 74 14.34 20.61 26.14
N ALA A 75 14.25 19.70 25.17
CA ALA A 75 13.04 18.91 24.95
C ALA A 75 12.70 18.03 26.16
N VAL A 76 13.71 17.35 26.72
CA VAL A 76 13.57 16.56 27.96
C VAL A 76 13.19 17.46 29.15
N ALA A 77 13.90 18.57 29.35
CA ALA A 77 13.58 19.53 30.41
C ALA A 77 12.12 19.98 30.34
N SER A 78 11.66 20.36 29.14
CA SER A 78 10.30 20.83 28.90
C SER A 78 9.25 19.78 29.29
N ALA A 79 9.50 18.51 28.95
CA ALA A 79 8.65 17.38 29.33
C ALA A 79 8.61 17.14 30.84
N LEU A 80 9.70 17.46 31.55
CA LEU A 80 9.81 17.41 33.01
C LEU A 80 9.31 18.69 33.71
N GLY A 81 8.77 19.67 32.98
CA GLY A 81 8.31 20.94 33.55
C GLY A 81 9.44 21.90 33.94
N ILE A 82 10.62 21.71 33.37
CA ILE A 82 11.83 22.50 33.58
C ILE A 82 12.08 23.36 32.32
N VAL A 83 12.64 24.55 32.50
CA VAL A 83 13.04 25.47 31.44
C VAL A 83 14.49 25.92 31.63
N PRO A 84 15.25 26.16 30.55
CA PRO A 84 16.58 26.72 30.65
C PRO A 84 16.50 28.21 31.00
N ASP A 85 17.39 28.65 31.88
CA ASP A 85 17.74 30.06 32.09
C ASP A 85 19.19 30.20 31.64
N ALA A 86 19.36 30.67 30.39
CA ALA A 86 20.62 30.60 29.66
C ALA A 86 20.99 31.97 29.08
N GLU A 87 22.27 32.31 29.20
CA GLU A 87 22.86 33.52 28.65
C GLU A 87 23.64 33.18 27.39
N TYR A 88 23.42 33.97 26.33
CA TYR A 88 24.10 33.82 25.05
C TYR A 88 24.81 35.12 24.69
N ASP A 89 25.94 35.01 23.98
CA ASP A 89 26.59 36.17 23.40
C ASP A 89 25.91 36.66 22.11
N ASP A 90 26.45 37.72 21.52
CA ASP A 90 25.99 38.33 20.27
C ASP A 90 26.08 37.40 19.05
N ARG A 91 26.79 36.27 19.17
CA ARG A 91 26.93 35.23 18.15
C ARG A 91 26.09 33.99 18.45
N GLY A 92 25.26 34.03 19.50
CA GLY A 92 24.42 32.91 19.92
C GLY A 92 25.19 31.77 20.60
N ARG A 93 26.43 31.98 21.07
CA ARG A 93 27.17 30.99 21.84
C ARG A 93 26.72 31.03 23.30
N LEU A 94 26.51 29.85 23.87
CA LEU A 94 26.12 29.70 25.27
C LEU A 94 27.27 30.16 26.19
N LEU A 95 27.01 31.13 27.07
CA LEU A 95 27.96 31.66 28.04
C LEU A 95 27.77 31.06 29.43
N SER A 96 26.52 31.00 29.88
CA SER A 96 26.14 30.49 31.20
C SER A 96 24.73 29.89 31.14
N TRP A 97 24.43 28.96 32.05
CA TRP A 97 23.09 28.40 32.17
C TRP A 97 22.79 27.89 33.57
N CYS A 98 21.50 27.87 33.90
CA CYS A 98 20.93 27.03 34.94
C CYS A 98 19.56 26.50 34.49
N TRP A 99 19.01 25.56 35.25
CA TRP A 99 17.68 25.02 35.01
C TRP A 99 16.73 25.57 36.06
N ARG A 100 15.50 25.87 35.65
CA ARG A 100 14.43 26.33 36.54
C ARG A 100 13.14 25.58 36.31
N THR A 101 12.34 25.43 37.34
CA THR A 101 10.92 25.07 37.18
C THR A 101 10.16 26.23 36.52
N ARG A 102 8.95 25.96 36.01
CA ARG A 102 8.11 27.00 35.35
C ARG A 102 7.71 28.16 36.27
N ASP A 103 7.70 27.96 37.58
CA ASP A 103 7.46 29.00 38.59
C ASP A 103 8.75 29.76 39.00
N GLY A 104 9.89 29.43 38.40
CA GLY A 104 11.16 30.17 38.54
C GLY A 104 12.10 29.64 39.63
N ALA A 105 11.74 28.59 40.37
CA ALA A 105 12.63 27.97 41.35
C ALA A 105 13.79 27.23 40.67
N SER A 106 14.92 27.11 41.37
CA SER A 106 16.09 26.37 40.87
C SER A 106 15.76 24.88 40.70
N ALA A 107 16.16 24.32 39.56
CA ALA A 107 16.06 22.91 39.25
C ALA A 107 17.44 22.37 38.85
N GLU A 108 17.62 21.05 38.97
CA GLU A 108 18.77 20.34 38.41
C GLU A 108 18.26 19.40 37.31
N LEU A 109 18.95 19.40 36.17
CA LEU A 109 18.82 18.40 35.12
C LEU A 109 20.21 17.80 34.88
N GLY A 110 20.43 16.60 35.41
CA GLY A 110 21.65 15.83 35.25
C GLY A 110 21.57 14.80 34.13
N THR A 111 22.72 14.19 33.82
CA THR A 111 22.83 13.09 32.85
C THR A 111 21.83 11.97 33.15
N ASP A 112 21.77 11.50 34.39
CA ASP A 112 20.96 10.34 34.76
C ASP A 112 19.46 10.59 34.57
N GLN A 113 18.99 11.81 34.86
CA GLN A 113 17.58 12.18 34.65
C GLN A 113 17.22 12.20 33.16
N VAL A 114 18.15 12.70 32.31
CA VAL A 114 17.95 12.68 30.86
C VAL A 114 17.92 11.25 30.34
N LEU A 115 18.87 10.41 30.75
CA LEU A 115 18.93 9.01 30.33
C LEU A 115 17.70 8.22 30.80
N GLN A 116 17.27 8.41 32.05
CA GLN A 116 16.08 7.77 32.59
C GLN A 116 14.81 8.17 31.83
N TYR A 117 14.68 9.44 31.45
CA TYR A 117 13.56 9.89 30.63
C TYR A 117 13.56 9.22 29.25
N LEU A 118 14.71 9.19 28.58
CA LEU A 118 14.85 8.56 27.26
C LEU A 118 14.64 7.04 27.30
N GLU A 119 15.14 6.37 28.34
CA GLU A 119 14.89 4.94 28.59
C GLU A 119 13.40 4.68 28.84
N GLY A 120 12.71 5.57 29.57
CA GLY A 120 11.26 5.52 29.75
C GLY A 120 10.46 5.68 28.45
N LEU A 121 11.04 6.29 27.42
CA LEU A 121 10.49 6.35 26.06
C LEU A 121 10.90 5.15 25.19
N GLY A 122 11.68 4.21 25.72
CA GLY A 122 12.15 3.01 25.02
C GLY A 122 13.44 3.18 24.22
N TYR A 123 14.17 4.29 24.39
CA TYR A 123 15.45 4.47 23.72
C TYR A 123 16.60 3.78 24.46
N THR A 124 17.46 3.12 23.68
CA THR A 124 18.76 2.63 24.15
C THR A 124 19.84 3.44 23.44
N LEU A 125 20.57 4.26 24.21
CA LEU A 125 21.70 5.02 23.68
C LEU A 125 22.98 4.18 23.75
N GLU A 126 23.83 4.33 22.75
CA GLU A 126 25.15 3.71 22.71
C GLU A 126 26.11 4.46 23.63
N ASP A 127 26.92 3.69 24.35
CA ASP A 127 28.05 4.24 25.11
C ASP A 127 29.18 4.61 24.13
N HIS A 128 29.48 5.91 24.05
CA HIS A 128 30.70 6.43 23.43
C HIS A 128 31.55 7.09 24.50
N ASN A 129 32.89 6.97 24.43
CA ASN A 129 33.87 7.40 25.45
C ASN A 129 33.39 8.51 26.43
N ILE A 130 33.00 9.68 25.92
CA ILE A 130 32.61 10.85 26.71
C ILE A 130 31.09 11.16 26.73
N ALA A 131 30.27 10.46 25.95
CA ALA A 131 28.84 10.76 25.79
C ALA A 131 28.01 9.52 25.44
N MET A 132 26.74 9.51 25.82
CA MET A 132 25.75 8.55 25.31
C MET A 132 25.16 9.10 24.01
N ARG A 133 25.07 8.29 22.95
CA ARG A 133 24.60 8.74 21.63
C ARG A 133 23.52 7.85 21.05
N GLY A 134 22.63 8.45 20.27
CA GLY A 134 21.61 7.71 19.54
C GLY A 134 20.67 8.63 18.78
N TRP A 135 20.01 8.09 17.76
CA TRP A 135 18.99 8.82 17.02
C TRP A 135 17.66 8.76 17.76
N LEU A 136 17.07 9.94 18.00
CA LEU A 136 15.75 10.09 18.60
C LEU A 136 14.74 10.47 17.53
N LYS A 137 13.53 9.89 17.62
CA LYS A 137 12.38 10.34 16.84
C LYS A 137 11.85 11.62 17.45
N VAL A 138 11.68 12.64 16.63
CA VAL A 138 11.16 13.94 17.06
C VAL A 138 10.05 14.41 16.14
N ARG A 139 9.22 15.30 16.66
CA ARG A 139 8.37 16.18 15.86
C ARG A 139 8.56 17.62 16.32
N ILE A 140 8.33 18.56 15.43
CA ILE A 140 8.34 19.99 15.79
C ILE A 140 6.94 20.37 16.22
N ALA A 141 6.79 20.84 17.46
CA ALA A 141 5.55 21.43 17.96
C ALA A 141 5.86 22.80 18.55
N GLU A 142 5.12 23.83 18.13
CA GLU A 142 5.32 25.23 18.58
C GLU A 142 6.78 25.72 18.43
N GLY A 143 7.47 25.29 17.35
CA GLY A 143 8.86 25.65 17.07
C GLY A 143 9.89 24.94 17.96
N LYS A 144 9.50 23.88 18.69
CA LYS A 144 10.39 23.10 19.57
C LYS A 144 10.35 21.62 19.21
N ASP A 145 11.48 20.95 19.41
CA ASP A 145 11.56 19.50 19.33
C ASP A 145 10.75 18.86 20.47
N VAL A 146 9.89 17.91 20.11
CA VAL A 146 9.21 17.01 21.04
C VAL A 146 9.71 15.61 20.74
N ILE A 147 10.33 14.98 21.73
CA ILE A 147 10.83 13.61 21.63
C ILE A 147 9.64 12.64 21.71
N LEU A 148 9.56 11.76 20.73
CA LEU A 148 8.51 10.74 20.62
C LEU A 148 9.00 9.41 21.19
N PRO A 149 8.11 8.49 21.59
CA PRO A 149 8.49 7.12 21.96
C PRO A 149 9.33 6.43 20.86
N ALA A 150 10.24 5.53 21.26
CA ALA A 150 11.12 4.82 20.33
C ALA A 150 10.34 3.90 19.37
N ASP A 151 9.20 3.36 19.81
CA ASP A 151 8.30 2.53 19.01
C ASP A 151 7.26 3.35 18.21
N TYR A 152 7.25 4.68 18.36
CA TYR A 152 6.36 5.55 17.62
C TYR A 152 6.52 5.35 16.10
N LYS A 153 5.39 5.38 15.39
CA LYS A 153 5.35 5.44 13.94
C LYS A 153 4.43 6.57 13.52
N GLU A 154 4.86 7.37 12.54
CA GLU A 154 4.01 8.42 12.00
C GLU A 154 2.74 7.79 11.39
N PRO A 155 1.55 8.26 11.79
CA PRO A 155 0.33 7.86 11.11
C PRO A 155 0.35 8.45 9.69
N GLY A 156 0.03 7.62 8.71
CA GLY A 156 -0.11 8.02 7.33
C GLY A 156 -1.28 7.32 6.66
N ARG A 157 -1.40 7.55 5.36
CA ARG A 157 -2.43 6.98 4.51
C ARG A 157 -1.82 6.43 3.24
N VAL A 158 -2.42 5.38 2.71
CA VAL A 158 -2.10 4.84 1.39
C VAL A 158 -3.34 4.98 0.51
N PHE A 159 -3.22 5.78 -0.55
CA PHE A 159 -4.23 5.87 -1.60
C PHE A 159 -4.07 4.72 -2.59
N VAL A 160 -5.20 4.15 -3.02
CA VAL A 160 -5.26 3.07 -3.99
C VAL A 160 -5.88 3.60 -5.28
N LEU A 161 -5.11 3.56 -6.35
CA LEU A 161 -5.51 4.04 -7.67
C LEU A 161 -5.60 2.88 -8.64
N GLU A 162 -6.58 2.92 -9.53
CA GLU A 162 -6.69 2.05 -10.70
C GLU A 162 -6.36 2.87 -11.95
N PRO A 163 -5.21 2.62 -12.59
CA PRO A 163 -4.86 3.30 -13.84
C PRO A 163 -5.76 2.80 -14.98
N PRO A 164 -6.07 3.65 -15.98
CA PRO A 164 -6.74 3.20 -17.20
C PRO A 164 -5.85 2.21 -17.97
N SER A 165 -6.45 1.26 -18.69
CA SER A 165 -5.73 0.21 -19.40
C SER A 165 -4.85 0.72 -20.55
N ASP A 166 -5.15 1.92 -21.06
CA ASP A 166 -4.45 2.59 -22.14
C ASP A 166 -3.55 3.74 -21.64
N LEU A 167 -3.16 3.72 -20.36
CA LEU A 167 -2.25 4.71 -19.78
C LEU A 167 -0.89 4.67 -20.49
N ARG A 168 -0.45 5.79 -21.07
CA ARG A 168 0.80 5.92 -21.81
C ARG A 168 1.92 6.35 -20.87
N LEU A 169 2.58 5.39 -20.24
CA LEU A 169 3.76 5.65 -19.41
C LEU A 169 5.03 5.55 -20.24
N TYR A 170 5.93 6.53 -20.11
CA TYR A 170 7.27 6.42 -20.66
C TYR A 170 8.07 5.41 -19.83
N ASP A 171 8.65 4.42 -20.50
CA ASP A 171 9.52 3.44 -19.87
C ASP A 171 10.93 4.04 -19.72
N HIS A 172 11.26 4.49 -18.52
CA HIS A 172 12.61 4.93 -18.16
C HIS A 172 13.31 3.91 -17.24
N LEU A 173 12.96 2.63 -17.37
CA LEU A 173 13.59 1.50 -16.68
C LEU A 173 14.84 1.01 -17.43
N THR A 174 15.34 1.80 -18.38
CA THR A 174 16.51 1.44 -19.18
C THR A 174 17.79 1.70 -18.38
N GLY A 175 18.33 0.64 -17.77
CA GLY A 175 19.58 0.68 -17.01
C GLY A 175 19.40 0.13 -15.60
N LEU A 176 20.50 0.02 -14.85
CA LEU A 176 20.40 0.03 -13.39
C LEU A 176 20.09 1.46 -12.97
N GLU A 177 19.39 1.63 -11.86
CA GLU A 177 19.22 2.95 -11.26
C GLU A 177 20.58 3.67 -11.21
N GLY A 178 20.60 4.95 -11.58
CA GLY A 178 21.81 5.74 -11.49
C GLY A 178 22.40 5.62 -10.08
N ASP A 179 23.73 5.66 -9.99
CA ASP A 179 24.42 5.88 -8.71
C ASP A 179 23.77 7.06 -7.95
N LEU A 180 24.04 7.23 -6.66
CA LEU A 180 23.50 8.33 -5.80
C LEU A 180 23.68 9.75 -6.40
N THR A 181 24.44 9.86 -7.49
CA THR A 181 24.76 11.06 -8.25
C THR A 181 23.86 11.30 -9.47
N ASP A 182 23.07 10.34 -9.95
CA ASP A 182 22.22 10.49 -11.14
C ASP A 182 20.81 9.90 -10.99
N LEU A 183 20.09 10.41 -9.99
CA LEU A 183 18.76 9.93 -9.60
C LEU A 183 17.71 10.21 -10.70
N ALA A 184 16.92 9.19 -11.04
CA ALA A 184 15.93 9.26 -12.12
C ALA A 184 14.80 10.27 -11.82
N TYR A 185 14.41 10.43 -10.55
CA TYR A 185 13.41 11.41 -10.14
C TYR A 185 13.88 12.88 -10.26
N HIS A 186 15.17 13.14 -10.48
CA HIS A 186 15.72 14.47 -10.74
C HIS A 186 15.68 14.89 -12.22
N LYS A 187 15.20 14.05 -13.12
CA LYS A 187 15.15 14.34 -14.57
C LYS A 187 13.96 15.25 -14.94
N ILE A 188 13.82 16.39 -14.26
CA ILE A 188 12.66 17.30 -14.39
C ILE A 188 12.43 17.75 -15.83
N ASP A 189 13.49 18.05 -16.58
CA ASP A 189 13.37 18.47 -17.98
C ASP A 189 12.83 17.34 -18.88
N LEU A 190 13.18 16.09 -18.58
CA LEU A 190 12.60 14.93 -19.24
C LEU A 190 11.11 14.83 -18.93
N PHE A 191 10.68 15.04 -17.67
CA PHE A 191 9.27 14.96 -17.29
C PHE A 191 8.43 15.98 -18.03
N ARG A 192 8.87 17.25 -18.06
CA ARG A 192 8.23 18.32 -18.81
C ARG A 192 8.15 18.01 -20.30
N GLN A 193 9.23 17.45 -20.86
CA GLN A 193 9.26 17.05 -22.26
C GLN A 193 8.23 15.93 -22.54
N LEU A 194 8.18 14.89 -21.71
CA LEU A 194 7.24 13.78 -21.86
C LEU A 194 5.78 14.23 -21.71
N GLU A 195 5.50 15.07 -20.71
CA GLU A 195 4.16 15.64 -20.53
C GLU A 195 3.74 16.45 -21.77
N SER A 196 4.64 17.28 -22.32
CA SER A 196 4.37 18.05 -23.56
C SER A 196 4.16 17.17 -24.80
N GLN A 197 4.65 15.92 -24.78
CA GLN A 197 4.46 14.93 -25.85
C GLN A 197 3.19 14.08 -25.66
N GLY A 198 2.40 14.34 -24.62
CA GLY A 198 1.16 13.63 -24.36
C GLY A 198 1.34 12.25 -23.72
N TYR A 199 2.45 12.03 -23.00
CA TYR A 199 2.55 10.90 -22.08
C TYR A 199 1.69 11.16 -20.85
N ASP A 200 1.10 10.12 -20.29
CA ASP A 200 0.32 10.21 -19.05
C ASP A 200 1.22 10.18 -17.79
N GLY A 201 2.46 9.72 -17.95
CA GLY A 201 3.40 9.58 -16.86
C GLY A 201 4.70 8.90 -17.26
N ILE A 202 5.46 8.44 -16.27
CA ILE A 202 6.77 7.82 -16.42
C ILE A 202 6.93 6.67 -15.41
N ALA A 203 7.65 5.62 -15.79
CA ALA A 203 8.14 4.60 -14.88
C ALA A 203 9.66 4.71 -14.72
N ILE A 204 10.15 4.74 -13.48
CA ILE A 204 11.57 4.84 -13.15
C ILE A 204 11.99 3.74 -12.16
N HIS A 205 13.29 3.43 -12.12
CA HIS A 205 13.87 2.78 -10.95
C HIS A 205 14.01 3.79 -9.82
N ASP A 206 13.69 3.36 -8.61
CA ASP A 206 13.83 4.12 -7.37
C ASP A 206 14.23 3.17 -6.23
N PHE A 207 14.70 3.70 -5.11
CA PHE A 207 14.93 2.93 -3.89
C PHE A 207 14.29 3.58 -2.68
N CYS A 208 13.74 2.74 -1.81
CA CYS A 208 13.37 3.15 -0.47
C CYS A 208 14.44 2.74 0.54
N GLN A 209 14.54 3.48 1.64
CA GLN A 209 15.48 3.20 2.72
C GLN A 209 14.84 2.26 3.74
N SER A 210 15.55 1.19 4.10
CA SER A 210 15.22 0.29 5.19
C SER A 210 16.32 0.32 6.23
N SER A 211 15.94 0.32 7.51
CA SER A 211 16.93 0.22 8.59
C SER A 211 17.61 -1.15 8.64
N THR A 212 16.98 -2.20 8.10
CA THR A 212 17.52 -3.56 8.11
C THR A 212 18.17 -3.97 6.78
N CYS A 213 17.61 -3.53 5.65
CA CYS A 213 18.03 -3.93 4.30
C CYS A 213 18.87 -2.85 3.57
N GLY A 214 18.97 -1.63 4.10
CA GLY A 214 19.57 -0.51 3.37
C GLY A 214 18.69 -0.07 2.20
N ASN A 215 19.27 0.12 1.02
CA ASN A 215 18.52 0.51 -0.18
C ASN A 215 17.73 -0.68 -0.74
N VAL A 216 16.40 -0.55 -0.76
CA VAL A 216 15.49 -1.54 -1.36
C VAL A 216 14.93 -0.94 -2.65
N GLY A 217 15.46 -1.42 -3.79
CA GLY A 217 15.05 -0.98 -5.11
C GLY A 217 13.64 -1.44 -5.47
N HIS A 218 12.91 -0.60 -6.20
CA HIS A 218 11.60 -0.89 -6.76
C HIS A 218 11.34 -0.08 -8.03
N VAL A 219 10.18 -0.30 -8.65
CA VAL A 219 9.69 0.56 -9.74
C VAL A 219 8.78 1.61 -9.12
N SER A 220 9.03 2.87 -9.48
CA SER A 220 8.16 4.00 -9.17
C SER A 220 7.42 4.44 -10.43
N TYR A 221 6.13 4.68 -10.31
CA TYR A 221 5.24 5.10 -11.39
C TYR A 221 4.76 6.52 -11.10
N GLY A 222 5.29 7.48 -11.84
CA GLY A 222 4.92 8.89 -11.75
C GLY A 222 3.79 9.22 -12.71
N LEU A 223 2.69 9.78 -12.21
CA LEU A 223 1.58 10.26 -13.02
C LEU A 223 1.66 11.77 -13.19
N PHE A 224 1.61 12.25 -14.43
CA PHE A 224 1.42 13.67 -14.73
C PHE A 224 -0.03 14.08 -14.50
N ALA A 225 -0.33 15.38 -14.51
CA ALA A 225 -1.66 15.89 -14.16
C ALA A 225 -2.78 15.25 -15.00
N GLN A 226 -2.54 15.09 -16.31
CA GLN A 226 -3.51 14.47 -17.24
C GLN A 226 -3.69 12.96 -17.00
N GLY A 227 -2.60 12.24 -16.68
CA GLY A 227 -2.66 10.81 -16.38
C GLY A 227 -3.36 10.53 -15.06
N LEU A 228 -3.06 11.34 -14.03
CA LEU A 228 -3.70 11.25 -12.72
C LEU A 228 -5.21 11.55 -12.81
N ALA A 229 -5.61 12.55 -13.60
CA ALA A 229 -7.02 12.89 -13.80
C ALA A 229 -7.85 11.75 -14.45
N ARG A 230 -7.19 10.82 -15.15
CA ARG A 230 -7.81 9.63 -15.74
C ARG A 230 -7.79 8.42 -14.82
N ALA A 231 -6.92 8.40 -13.82
CA ALA A 231 -6.84 7.32 -12.85
C ALA A 231 -8.05 7.36 -11.91
N ARG A 232 -8.62 6.19 -11.62
CA ARG A 232 -9.73 6.08 -10.68
C ARG A 232 -9.19 5.87 -9.27
N VAL A 233 -9.49 6.78 -8.36
CA VAL A 233 -9.23 6.58 -6.93
C VAL A 233 -10.24 5.56 -6.40
N LEU A 234 -9.76 4.38 -6.00
CA LEU A 234 -10.61 3.32 -5.44
C LEU A 234 -10.94 3.59 -3.97
N GLY A 235 -10.04 4.28 -3.27
CA GLY A 235 -10.15 4.63 -1.86
C GLY A 235 -8.77 4.81 -1.26
N ASP A 236 -8.70 4.77 0.06
CA ASP A 236 -7.47 4.80 0.82
C ASP A 236 -7.64 4.06 2.15
N PHE A 237 -6.53 3.81 2.84
CA PHE A 237 -6.51 3.23 4.17
C PHE A 237 -5.42 3.85 5.04
N GLN A 238 -5.64 3.82 6.34
CA GLN A 238 -4.64 4.24 7.33
C GLN A 238 -3.50 3.22 7.37
N ALA A 239 -2.27 3.73 7.43
CA ALA A 239 -1.08 2.90 7.49
C ALA A 239 0.03 3.61 8.27
N THR A 240 1.11 2.88 8.52
CA THR A 240 2.35 3.43 9.07
C THR A 240 3.51 2.96 8.22
N HIS A 241 4.72 3.47 8.49
CA HIS A 241 5.93 3.01 7.82
C HIS A 241 6.08 1.48 7.87
N TYR A 242 6.26 0.90 6.68
CA TYR A 242 6.59 -0.52 6.50
C TYR A 242 8.10 -0.70 6.53
N GLU A 243 8.59 -1.44 7.52
CA GLU A 243 10.01 -1.78 7.63
C GLU A 243 10.26 -3.11 6.93
N TRP A 244 11.19 -3.11 5.96
CA TRP A 244 11.61 -4.33 5.30
C TRP A 244 12.34 -5.24 6.30
N SER A 245 12.23 -6.54 6.09
CA SER A 245 12.97 -7.54 6.87
C SER A 245 13.87 -8.33 5.93
N PRO A 246 15.09 -8.73 6.35
CA PRO A 246 15.95 -9.61 5.54
C PRO A 246 15.31 -10.97 5.25
N GLN A 247 14.31 -11.36 6.05
CA GLN A 247 13.54 -12.59 5.90
C GLN A 247 12.36 -12.44 4.92
N TYR A 248 12.34 -11.35 4.16
CA TYR A 248 11.30 -11.05 3.20
C TYR A 248 11.03 -12.24 2.27
N ASP A 249 9.83 -12.77 2.34
CA ASP A 249 9.35 -13.95 1.62
C ASP A 249 8.54 -13.61 0.37
N GLY A 250 8.43 -12.31 0.04
CA GLY A 250 7.64 -11.83 -1.09
C GLY A 250 6.25 -11.32 -0.74
N GLU A 251 5.88 -11.18 0.55
CA GLU A 251 4.63 -10.52 0.94
C GLU A 251 4.65 -9.02 0.61
N LEU A 252 4.24 -8.70 -0.62
CA LEU A 252 4.05 -7.34 -1.13
C LEU A 252 2.75 -6.69 -0.62
N PHE A 253 1.91 -7.46 0.06
CA PHE A 253 0.63 -7.03 0.60
C PHE A 253 0.73 -6.85 2.12
N THR A 254 0.56 -5.62 2.57
CA THR A 254 0.56 -5.31 4.01
C THR A 254 -0.75 -5.75 4.64
N ARG A 255 -0.73 -6.01 5.96
CA ARG A 255 -1.94 -6.38 6.71
C ARG A 255 -3.05 -5.34 6.52
N GLU A 256 -2.70 -4.06 6.61
CA GLU A 256 -3.64 -2.94 6.46
C GLU A 256 -4.29 -2.93 5.07
N TYR A 257 -3.53 -3.26 4.02
CA TYR A 257 -4.08 -3.40 2.67
C TYR A 257 -5.02 -4.62 2.56
N VAL A 258 -4.66 -5.76 3.15
CA VAL A 258 -5.51 -6.96 3.13
C VAL A 258 -6.83 -6.70 3.85
N GLU A 259 -6.81 -6.01 4.98
CA GLU A 259 -8.00 -5.57 5.72
C GLU A 259 -8.84 -4.62 4.85
N TRP A 260 -8.23 -3.58 4.28
CA TRP A 260 -8.89 -2.65 3.37
C TRP A 260 -9.52 -3.37 2.17
N GLU A 261 -8.82 -4.30 1.52
CA GLU A 261 -9.34 -5.01 0.36
C GLU A 261 -10.52 -5.93 0.72
N GLN A 262 -10.53 -6.50 1.94
CA GLN A 262 -11.66 -7.27 2.43
C GLN A 262 -12.90 -6.41 2.71
N GLU A 263 -12.71 -5.21 3.26
CA GLU A 263 -13.77 -4.25 3.52
C GLU A 263 -14.30 -3.62 2.23
N TRP A 264 -13.40 -3.10 1.41
CA TRP A 264 -13.71 -2.49 0.11
C TRP A 264 -14.33 -3.51 -0.85
N GLY A 265 -13.81 -4.74 -0.84
CA GLY A 265 -14.41 -5.86 -1.57
C GLY A 265 -15.85 -6.10 -1.12
N GLN A 266 -16.14 -6.07 0.18
CA GLN A 266 -17.50 -6.20 0.72
C GLN A 266 -18.43 -5.05 0.30
N GLU A 267 -17.93 -3.82 0.19
CA GLU A 267 -18.72 -2.69 -0.32
C GLU A 267 -19.05 -2.85 -1.81
N ARG A 268 -18.11 -3.31 -2.64
CA ARG A 268 -18.40 -3.69 -4.03
C ARG A 268 -19.34 -4.89 -4.16
N LEU A 269 -19.25 -5.80 -3.19
CA LEU A 269 -20.14 -6.96 -3.05
C LEU A 269 -21.45 -6.61 -2.36
N ARG A 270 -21.71 -5.33 -2.03
CA ARG A 270 -23.09 -4.82 -2.05
C ARG A 270 -23.51 -4.76 -3.52
N VAL A 271 -23.70 -5.93 -4.07
CA VAL A 271 -23.93 -6.14 -5.48
C VAL A 271 -25.16 -5.31 -5.90
N PRO A 272 -25.07 -4.44 -6.91
CA PRO A 272 -26.26 -3.84 -7.54
C PRO A 272 -27.18 -4.91 -8.15
N CYS A 273 -26.65 -6.10 -8.42
CA CYS A 273 -27.45 -7.31 -8.67
C CYS A 273 -27.92 -7.97 -7.36
N ALA A 274 -28.66 -7.22 -6.55
CA ALA A 274 -29.85 -7.83 -5.98
C ALA A 274 -30.75 -8.15 -7.18
N LEU A 275 -30.57 -9.32 -7.81
CA LEU A 275 -31.61 -9.91 -8.64
C LEU A 275 -32.90 -9.79 -7.81
N PRO A 276 -33.92 -9.04 -8.25
CA PRO A 276 -35.07 -8.73 -7.40
C PRO A 276 -35.63 -10.00 -6.77
N GLY A 277 -35.58 -10.07 -5.43
CA GLY A 277 -36.05 -11.20 -4.63
C GLY A 277 -35.03 -12.32 -4.34
N TYR A 278 -33.78 -12.23 -4.80
CA TYR A 278 -32.70 -13.15 -4.39
C TYR A 278 -32.02 -12.68 -3.10
N LYS A 279 -31.64 -13.63 -2.23
CA LYS A 279 -30.83 -13.37 -1.03
C LYS A 279 -29.43 -13.94 -1.23
N ALA A 280 -28.41 -13.11 -1.06
CA ALA A 280 -27.01 -13.53 -1.16
C ALA A 280 -26.39 -13.67 0.24
N TYR A 281 -25.70 -14.78 0.48
CA TYR A 281 -24.98 -15.05 1.72
C TYR A 281 -23.53 -15.41 1.39
N ARG A 282 -22.59 -14.75 2.05
CA ARG A 282 -21.17 -15.13 1.97
C ARG A 282 -20.99 -16.47 2.68
N VAL A 283 -20.34 -17.42 2.01
CA VAL A 283 -19.90 -18.68 2.62
C VAL A 283 -18.41 -18.55 2.82
N GLU A 284 -17.93 -18.69 4.05
CA GLU A 284 -16.50 -18.61 4.35
C GLU A 284 -15.72 -19.67 3.56
N GLY A 285 -14.87 -19.20 2.65
CA GLY A 285 -13.85 -19.98 1.97
C GLY A 285 -12.48 -19.48 2.39
N GLY A 286 -11.48 -20.39 2.45
CA GLY A 286 -10.10 -20.02 2.78
C GLY A 286 -9.52 -18.94 1.85
N ALA A 287 -8.35 -18.42 2.21
CA ALA A 287 -7.70 -17.18 1.71
C ALA A 287 -7.59 -16.94 0.18
N SER A 288 -8.07 -17.84 -0.67
CA SER A 288 -7.88 -17.79 -2.14
C SER A 288 -9.17 -17.97 -2.96
N ALA A 289 -10.36 -18.12 -2.35
CA ALA A 289 -11.62 -18.15 -3.08
C ALA A 289 -12.79 -17.64 -2.24
N TYR A 290 -13.64 -16.79 -2.83
CA TYR A 290 -14.90 -16.38 -2.22
C TYR A 290 -16.05 -17.16 -2.88
N ALA A 291 -16.82 -17.88 -2.07
CA ALA A 291 -18.05 -18.53 -2.49
C ALA A 291 -19.25 -17.77 -1.92
N TYR A 292 -20.25 -17.49 -2.76
CA TYR A 292 -21.53 -16.93 -2.34
C TYR A 292 -22.61 -17.96 -2.54
N ARG A 293 -23.51 -18.07 -1.57
CA ARG A 293 -24.76 -18.78 -1.69
C ARG A 293 -25.84 -17.79 -2.10
N LEU A 294 -26.40 -17.97 -3.29
CA LEU A 294 -27.55 -17.20 -3.77
C LEU A 294 -28.81 -18.06 -3.59
N ILE A 295 -29.85 -17.50 -3.00
CA ILE A 295 -31.16 -18.17 -2.84
C ILE A 295 -32.19 -17.40 -3.66
N SER A 296 -32.87 -18.07 -4.59
CA SER A 296 -33.92 -17.47 -5.42
C SER A 296 -35.21 -17.22 -4.62
N PRO A 297 -36.14 -16.40 -5.15
CA PRO A 297 -37.48 -16.24 -4.58
C PRO A 297 -38.22 -17.58 -4.43
N ALA A 298 -37.95 -18.54 -5.33
CA ALA A 298 -38.54 -19.88 -5.30
C ALA A 298 -37.80 -20.86 -4.37
N GLY A 299 -36.75 -20.41 -3.66
CA GLY A 299 -35.98 -21.21 -2.72
C GLY A 299 -34.88 -22.08 -3.35
N ALA A 300 -34.58 -21.89 -4.64
CA ALA A 300 -33.47 -22.59 -5.29
C ALA A 300 -32.13 -21.99 -4.88
N GLU A 301 -31.15 -22.85 -4.60
CA GLU A 301 -29.83 -22.42 -4.14
C GLU A 301 -28.78 -22.53 -5.24
N TYR A 302 -27.95 -21.49 -5.36
CA TYR A 302 -26.84 -21.42 -6.31
C TYR A 302 -25.56 -21.06 -5.57
N ALA A 303 -24.43 -21.57 -6.06
CA ALA A 303 -23.11 -21.19 -5.60
C ALA A 303 -22.44 -20.32 -6.67
N LEU A 304 -22.15 -19.07 -6.33
CA LEU A 304 -21.33 -18.17 -7.13
C LEU A 304 -19.89 -18.26 -6.61
N LEU A 305 -18.96 -18.71 -7.44
CA LEU A 305 -17.54 -18.75 -7.10
C LEU A 305 -16.83 -17.63 -7.84
N ARG A 306 -16.22 -16.71 -7.11
CA ARG A 306 -15.30 -15.72 -7.70
C ARG A 306 -13.88 -16.26 -7.60
N ILE A 307 -13.29 -16.56 -8.74
CA ILE A 307 -11.90 -17.02 -8.86
C ILE A 307 -11.01 -15.77 -8.91
N HIS A 308 -9.96 -15.73 -8.09
CA HIS A 308 -9.01 -14.62 -8.10
C HIS A 308 -8.22 -14.61 -9.42
N PRO A 309 -8.10 -13.47 -10.12
CA PRO A 309 -7.49 -13.39 -11.45
C PRO A 309 -6.05 -13.92 -11.50
N ASP A 310 -5.26 -13.69 -10.45
CA ASP A 310 -3.85 -14.11 -10.39
C ASP A 310 -3.62 -15.58 -9.98
N ARG A 311 -4.68 -16.34 -9.67
CA ARG A 311 -4.57 -17.78 -9.32
C ARG A 311 -5.76 -18.56 -9.91
N PRO A 312 -5.75 -18.85 -11.23
CA PRO A 312 -6.88 -19.49 -11.92
C PRO A 312 -7.07 -20.98 -11.59
N HIS A 313 -6.30 -21.55 -10.66
CA HIS A 313 -6.41 -22.96 -10.32
C HIS A 313 -7.64 -23.22 -9.43
N LEU A 314 -8.71 -23.71 -10.05
CA LEU A 314 -9.88 -24.20 -9.36
C LEU A 314 -9.54 -25.43 -8.52
N ARG A 315 -9.36 -25.28 -7.20
CA ARG A 315 -9.32 -26.42 -6.28
C ARG A 315 -10.75 -26.76 -5.86
N VAL A 316 -11.25 -27.90 -6.34
CA VAL A 316 -12.48 -28.49 -5.83
C VAL A 316 -12.23 -28.91 -4.38
N VAL A 317 -12.84 -28.21 -3.43
CA VAL A 317 -12.76 -28.54 -2.01
C VAL A 317 -13.67 -29.74 -1.76
N HIS A 318 -13.06 -30.89 -1.45
CA HIS A 318 -13.79 -32.01 -0.86
C HIS A 318 -14.00 -31.74 0.63
N ASP A 319 -15.18 -32.06 1.16
CA ASP A 319 -15.39 -32.00 2.61
C ASP A 319 -14.46 -33.00 3.33
N ARG A 320 -14.31 -32.83 4.65
CA ARG A 320 -13.48 -33.72 5.49
C ARG A 320 -14.01 -35.16 5.59
N SER A 321 -15.16 -35.48 4.99
CA SER A 321 -15.76 -36.82 5.01
C SER A 321 -15.47 -37.63 3.73
N GLY A 322 -14.84 -37.02 2.71
CA GLY A 322 -14.56 -37.67 1.44
C GLY A 322 -15.82 -38.02 0.64
N ARG A 323 -17.01 -37.57 1.08
CA ARG A 323 -18.27 -37.79 0.37
C ARG A 323 -18.64 -36.52 -0.39
N SER A 324 -18.84 -36.68 -1.68
CA SER A 324 -19.44 -35.63 -2.52
C SER A 324 -20.90 -35.47 -2.10
N SER A 325 -21.21 -34.59 -1.15
CA SER A 325 -22.58 -34.11 -0.97
C SER A 325 -22.96 -33.37 -2.25
N ALA A 326 -23.91 -33.94 -3.00
CA ALA A 326 -24.36 -33.41 -4.27
C ALA A 326 -25.01 -32.04 -4.07
N ILE A 327 -24.26 -30.96 -4.33
CA ILE A 327 -24.87 -29.72 -4.78
C ILE A 327 -25.36 -30.03 -6.21
N LYS A 328 -26.64 -30.39 -6.35
CA LYS A 328 -27.35 -30.29 -7.62
C LYS A 328 -27.53 -28.80 -7.88
N GLY A 329 -26.59 -28.18 -8.58
CA GLY A 329 -26.67 -26.74 -8.84
C GLY A 329 -25.75 -26.33 -9.97
N THR A 330 -26.30 -25.53 -10.88
CA THR A 330 -25.56 -24.86 -11.94
C THR A 330 -24.61 -23.86 -11.30
N MET A 331 -23.32 -23.96 -11.62
CA MET A 331 -22.29 -23.07 -11.09
C MET A 331 -22.22 -21.84 -11.99
N VAL A 332 -22.29 -20.64 -11.42
CA VAL A 332 -22.14 -19.40 -12.18
C VAL A 332 -20.77 -18.80 -11.86
N LEU A 333 -19.95 -18.62 -12.88
CA LEU A 333 -18.64 -17.95 -12.78
C LEU A 333 -18.77 -16.55 -13.38
N SER A 334 -18.33 -15.54 -12.65
CA SER A 334 -18.07 -14.21 -13.22
C SER A 334 -16.60 -14.14 -13.59
N ASP A 335 -16.29 -13.78 -14.84
CA ASP A 335 -14.93 -13.37 -15.18
C ASP A 335 -14.61 -11.97 -14.63
N ALA A 336 -13.40 -11.48 -14.91
CA ALA A 336 -12.91 -10.18 -14.45
C ALA A 336 -13.71 -8.99 -15.03
N ASP A 337 -14.41 -9.20 -16.15
CA ASP A 337 -15.19 -8.19 -16.88
C ASP A 337 -16.70 -8.27 -16.56
N GLY A 338 -17.11 -9.23 -15.72
CA GLY A 338 -18.50 -9.38 -15.25
C GLY A 338 -19.37 -10.28 -16.11
N ALA A 339 -18.81 -11.02 -17.08
CA ALA A 339 -19.57 -11.99 -17.85
C ALA A 339 -19.84 -13.24 -17.02
N LEU A 340 -21.11 -13.66 -16.97
CA LEU A 340 -21.56 -14.83 -16.22
C LEU A 340 -21.53 -16.07 -17.12
N GLN A 341 -20.77 -17.09 -16.72
CA GLN A 341 -20.73 -18.40 -17.36
C GLN A 341 -21.42 -19.44 -16.47
N LEU A 342 -22.40 -20.16 -17.03
CA LEU A 342 -23.10 -21.23 -16.34
C LEU A 342 -22.45 -22.58 -16.64
N PHE A 343 -22.24 -23.40 -15.61
CA PHE A 343 -21.72 -24.76 -15.73
C PHE A 343 -22.68 -25.77 -15.14
N ASP A 344 -22.89 -26.88 -15.85
CA ASP A 344 -23.57 -28.06 -15.32
C ASP A 344 -22.57 -29.20 -15.06
N ARG A 345 -22.87 -30.02 -14.05
CA ARG A 345 -22.03 -31.15 -13.66
C ARG A 345 -22.65 -32.44 -14.20
N VAL A 346 -22.00 -33.04 -15.19
CA VAL A 346 -22.32 -34.40 -15.66
C VAL A 346 -21.23 -35.36 -15.20
N GLN A 347 -21.59 -36.61 -14.87
CA GLN A 347 -20.67 -37.62 -14.35
C GLN A 347 -19.36 -37.69 -15.17
N GLY A 348 -18.27 -37.15 -14.61
CA GLY A 348 -16.94 -37.17 -15.21
C GLY A 348 -16.36 -35.82 -15.66
N GLY A 349 -17.09 -34.69 -15.57
CA GLY A 349 -16.53 -33.37 -15.92
C GLY A 349 -17.49 -32.18 -15.76
N LEU A 350 -16.94 -30.96 -15.86
CA LEU A 350 -17.70 -29.70 -15.96
C LEU A 350 -18.06 -29.44 -17.43
N ILE A 351 -19.32 -29.07 -17.71
CA ILE A 351 -19.77 -28.63 -19.04
C ILE A 351 -20.07 -27.14 -18.98
N LEU A 352 -19.39 -26.34 -19.81
CA LEU A 352 -19.73 -24.93 -20.08
C LEU A 352 -21.06 -24.89 -20.84
N LEU A 353 -22.08 -24.23 -20.30
CA LEU A 353 -23.41 -24.17 -20.92
C LEU A 353 -23.53 -23.05 -21.97
N GLU A 354 -22.91 -21.87 -21.78
CA GLU A 354 -22.65 -20.82 -22.80
C GLU A 354 -22.06 -19.54 -22.16
N GLU A 355 -21.48 -18.65 -22.98
CA GLU A 355 -21.23 -17.24 -22.65
C GLU A 355 -22.53 -16.44 -22.79
N CYS A 356 -23.07 -15.93 -21.68
CA CYS A 356 -24.29 -15.11 -21.71
C CYS A 356 -23.96 -13.65 -22.08
N LEU A 357 -23.89 -13.34 -23.38
CA LEU A 357 -23.95 -11.96 -23.86
C LEU A 357 -25.41 -11.59 -24.18
N ALA A 358 -25.96 -10.65 -23.40
CA ALA A 358 -27.30 -10.04 -23.52
C ALA A 358 -28.50 -11.01 -23.45
N TRP A 359 -29.14 -11.07 -22.28
CA TRP A 359 -30.29 -11.93 -21.98
C TRP A 359 -31.61 -11.38 -22.58
N ASN A 360 -31.73 -11.41 -23.91
CA ASN A 360 -32.97 -11.11 -24.63
C ASN A 360 -33.29 -12.07 -25.81
N GLN A 361 -32.52 -13.15 -26.02
CA GLN A 361 -32.73 -14.09 -27.13
C GLN A 361 -32.62 -15.58 -26.77
N ALA A 362 -32.78 -15.95 -25.49
CA ALA A 362 -32.46 -17.29 -24.98
C ALA A 362 -33.57 -18.36 -25.12
N GLU A 363 -34.59 -18.19 -25.97
CA GLU A 363 -35.69 -19.18 -26.07
C GLU A 363 -35.48 -20.32 -27.09
N GLU A 364 -34.43 -20.31 -27.94
CA GLU A 364 -34.27 -21.34 -29.00
C GLU A 364 -32.90 -22.04 -29.10
N ALA A 365 -32.00 -21.91 -28.13
CA ALA A 365 -30.67 -22.53 -28.23
C ALA A 365 -30.66 -24.02 -27.81
N ARG A 366 -30.13 -24.90 -28.69
CA ARG A 366 -29.87 -26.33 -28.39
C ARG A 366 -28.40 -26.55 -28.01
N PRO A 367 -28.10 -27.44 -27.04
CA PRO A 367 -26.75 -27.64 -26.52
C PRO A 367 -25.77 -28.22 -27.57
N ARG A 368 -24.53 -27.71 -27.59
CA ARG A 368 -23.40 -28.21 -28.39
C ARG A 368 -22.38 -28.93 -27.50
N TYR A 369 -21.84 -30.06 -27.94
CA TYR A 369 -20.81 -30.81 -27.21
C TYR A 369 -19.43 -30.41 -27.75
N ILE A 370 -18.48 -30.08 -26.90
CA ILE A 370 -17.09 -29.77 -27.29
C ILE A 370 -16.17 -30.83 -26.65
N ALA A 371 -15.41 -31.53 -27.47
CA ALA A 371 -14.47 -32.54 -26.99
C ALA A 371 -13.17 -31.90 -26.44
N ARG A 372 -12.32 -32.68 -25.76
CA ARG A 372 -11.02 -32.23 -25.21
C ARG A 372 -10.07 -31.62 -26.25
N ASP A 373 -10.28 -31.90 -27.53
CA ASP A 373 -9.55 -31.36 -28.67
C ASP A 373 -10.09 -29.99 -29.16
N GLY A 374 -11.10 -29.43 -28.47
CA GLY A 374 -11.72 -28.15 -28.79
C GLY A 374 -12.71 -28.20 -29.95
N ARG A 375 -13.03 -29.38 -30.50
CA ARG A 375 -13.89 -29.48 -31.69
C ARG A 375 -15.36 -29.78 -31.34
N PRO A 376 -16.33 -29.20 -32.07
CA PRO A 376 -17.74 -29.49 -31.88
C PRO A 376 -18.08 -30.94 -32.26
N ARG A 377 -18.86 -31.61 -31.42
CA ARG A 377 -19.33 -32.98 -31.64
C ARG A 377 -20.84 -33.09 -31.40
N ASN A 378 -21.46 -34.06 -32.05
CA ASN A 378 -22.87 -34.36 -31.82
C ASN A 378 -23.06 -35.18 -30.53
N ARG A 379 -24.31 -35.47 -30.15
CA ARG A 379 -24.66 -36.27 -28.95
C ARG A 379 -24.02 -37.67 -28.92
N ARG A 380 -23.55 -38.19 -30.05
CA ARG A 380 -22.87 -39.49 -30.18
C ARG A 380 -21.35 -39.38 -30.18
N GLY A 381 -20.78 -38.18 -30.04
CA GLY A 381 -19.34 -37.97 -30.04
C GLY A 381 -18.71 -37.97 -31.44
N GLU A 382 -19.50 -37.80 -32.49
CA GLU A 382 -18.99 -37.67 -33.87
C GLU A 382 -18.73 -36.19 -34.20
N PRO A 383 -17.68 -35.87 -34.98
CA PRO A 383 -17.42 -34.51 -35.43
C PRO A 383 -18.63 -33.94 -36.18
N ILE A 384 -18.98 -32.69 -35.88
CA ILE A 384 -19.93 -31.91 -36.69
C ILE A 384 -19.08 -31.11 -37.70
N PRO A 385 -19.40 -31.14 -39.00
CA PRO A 385 -18.67 -30.37 -40.01
C PRO A 385 -18.74 -28.86 -39.78
#